data_AF-A0A918D714-F1
#
_entry.id   AF-A0A918D714-F1
#
_cell.length_a   1.000
_cell.length_b   1.000
_cell.length_c   1.000
_cell.angle_alpha   90.00
_cell.angle_beta   90.00
_cell.angle_gamma   90.00
#
_symmetry.space_group_name_H-M   'P 1'
#
loop_
_entity.id
_entity.type
_entity.pdbx_description
1 polymer ?
#
loop_
_entity_poly.entity_id
_entity_poly.type
_entity_poly.pdbx_seq_one_letter_code
_entity_poly.pdbx_strand_id
1 'polypeptide(L)'
;MVRPPLAAQNSGIDHKKVPQGFQGEQHMRVNKKVAATASALMMTTGLLAMAGSSTASAADGCNNNNGRTVQEVIGARGQGIELRVNGAGDGTCAWGRIVVGAVGMHVWVDRSSDGGRTWEPQLGWREIESGGSVWTEAWRDRNGQLMRACGDSGYNTTIHCTKWY
;
A
#
# COMPACT_ATOMS: atom_id res chain seq x y z
N MET A 1 39.38 -26.23 7.08
CA MET A 1 39.12 -27.69 7.23
C MET A 1 37.96 -27.79 8.21
N VAL A 2 36.74 -28.18 7.87
CA VAL A 2 36.29 -29.44 7.25
C VAL A 2 34.96 -29.17 6.48
N ARG A 3 34.79 -29.78 5.29
CA ARG A 3 33.50 -30.06 4.61
C ARG A 3 33.39 -31.61 4.50
N PRO A 4 32.29 -32.20 3.99
CA PRO A 4 30.94 -32.41 4.53
C PRO A 4 30.59 -33.93 4.57
N PRO A 5 29.32 -34.36 4.72
CA PRO A 5 28.59 -34.95 3.57
C PRO A 5 27.10 -34.53 3.52
N LEU A 6 26.49 -34.16 2.38
CA LEU A 6 26.02 -34.89 1.18
C LEU A 6 24.71 -35.70 1.34
N ALA A 7 23.69 -35.18 0.64
CA ALA A 7 22.57 -35.83 -0.05
C ALA A 7 21.37 -36.42 0.74
N ALA A 8 20.18 -35.93 0.40
CA ALA A 8 19.15 -36.74 -0.25
C ALA A 8 18.13 -35.85 -1.00
N GLN A 9 17.95 -36.14 -2.29
CA GLN A 9 16.89 -35.67 -3.17
C GLN A 9 15.65 -36.57 -2.93
N ASN A 10 14.41 -36.04 -2.98
CA ASN A 10 13.35 -36.76 -3.68
C ASN A 10 12.14 -35.90 -4.07
N SER A 11 11.63 -36.27 -5.23
CA SER A 11 10.61 -35.70 -6.10
C SER A 11 9.17 -35.87 -5.61
N GLY A 12 8.27 -35.02 -6.10
CA GLY A 12 6.83 -35.19 -5.91
C GLY A 12 5.99 -34.17 -6.67
N ILE A 13 6.04 -34.20 -8.00
CA ILE A 13 5.08 -33.51 -8.87
C ILE A 13 3.84 -34.40 -8.97
N ASP A 14 2.73 -33.99 -8.34
CA ASP A 14 1.44 -34.68 -8.47
C ASP A 14 0.50 -33.85 -9.36
N HIS A 15 0.25 -34.38 -10.55
CA HIS A 15 -0.73 -33.89 -11.50
C HIS A 15 -2.14 -34.31 -11.05
N LYS A 16 -2.96 -33.34 -10.61
CA LYS A 16 -4.42 -33.54 -10.49
C LYS A 16 -5.23 -32.57 -11.32
N LYS A 17 -5.55 -33.06 -12.53
CA LYS A 17 -6.89 -33.23 -13.11
C LYS A 17 -7.85 -32.02 -13.04
N VAL A 18 -7.95 -31.33 -14.18
CA VAL A 18 -9.07 -30.44 -14.55
C VAL A 18 -10.26 -31.30 -15.03
N PRO A 19 -11.48 -31.13 -14.48
CA PRO A 19 -12.69 -31.58 -15.14
C PRO A 19 -13.31 -30.45 -15.97
N GLN A 20 -13.46 -30.72 -17.27
CA GLN A 20 -14.37 -30.01 -18.17
C GLN A 20 -15.81 -30.52 -17.97
N GLY A 21 -16.77 -29.61 -18.13
CA GLY A 21 -18.13 -29.96 -18.53
C GLY A 21 -19.22 -29.42 -17.60
N PHE A 22 -19.94 -28.40 -18.06
CA PHE A 22 -21.41 -28.38 -18.01
C PHE A 22 -21.92 -27.39 -19.06
N GLN A 23 -22.39 -27.92 -20.19
CA GLN A 23 -23.23 -27.18 -21.12
C GLN A 23 -24.65 -27.18 -20.56
N GLY A 24 -25.16 -25.98 -20.27
CA GLY A 24 -26.54 -25.71 -19.94
C GLY A 24 -27.17 -24.89 -21.05
N GLU A 25 -27.85 -25.58 -21.94
CA GLU A 25 -28.73 -25.04 -22.97
C GLU A 25 -29.98 -24.48 -22.29
N GLN A 26 -30.23 -23.18 -22.39
CA GLN A 26 -31.55 -22.60 -22.14
C GLN A 26 -31.88 -21.63 -23.26
N HIS A 27 -32.69 -22.14 -24.18
CA HIS A 27 -33.50 -21.39 -25.11
C HIS A 27 -34.27 -20.28 -24.37
N MET A 28 -34.07 -19.03 -24.77
CA MET A 28 -35.13 -18.05 -24.68
C MET A 28 -35.23 -17.27 -25.99
N ARG A 29 -36.17 -17.72 -26.83
CA ARG A 29 -36.72 -16.93 -27.93
C ARG A 29 -37.34 -15.67 -27.34
N VAL A 30 -36.79 -14.51 -27.69
CA VAL A 30 -37.53 -13.24 -27.57
C VAL A 30 -37.54 -12.58 -28.93
N ASN A 31 -38.55 -12.92 -29.73
CA ASN A 31 -38.98 -12.09 -30.83
C ASN A 31 -39.71 -10.87 -30.25
N LYS A 32 -39.04 -9.72 -30.19
CA LYS A 32 -39.72 -8.43 -30.20
C LYS A 32 -38.99 -7.50 -31.16
N LYS A 33 -39.57 -7.38 -32.36
CA LYS A 33 -39.36 -6.22 -33.23
C LYS A 33 -39.84 -5.01 -32.44
N VAL A 34 -38.93 -4.13 -32.03
CA VAL A 34 -39.29 -2.75 -31.68
C VAL A 34 -38.37 -1.87 -32.51
N ALA A 35 -39.02 -1.13 -33.40
CA ALA A 35 -38.41 -0.22 -34.32
C ALA A 35 -38.04 1.09 -33.61
N ALA A 36 -37.02 1.72 -34.20
CA ALA A 36 -36.91 3.16 -34.46
C ALA A 36 -36.53 4.11 -33.29
N THR A 37 -35.38 4.76 -33.54
CA THR A 37 -35.14 6.21 -33.46
C THR A 37 -35.23 6.90 -32.10
N ALA A 38 -34.09 7.38 -31.61
CA ALA A 38 -33.62 8.75 -31.89
C ALA A 38 -32.38 9.05 -31.03
N SER A 39 -31.26 9.36 -31.67
CA SER A 39 -30.11 9.97 -31.01
C SER A 39 -30.39 11.45 -30.79
N ALA A 40 -30.29 11.93 -29.54
CA ALA A 40 -30.10 13.35 -29.27
C ALA A 40 -29.30 13.52 -27.97
N LEU A 41 -28.18 14.24 -28.10
CA LEU A 41 -27.18 14.53 -27.08
C LEU A 41 -27.79 15.07 -25.79
N MET A 42 -27.49 14.44 -24.66
CA MET A 42 -27.42 15.14 -23.39
C MET A 42 -25.95 15.44 -23.11
N MET A 43 -25.53 16.68 -23.37
CA MET A 43 -24.26 17.20 -22.86
C MET A 43 -24.43 17.40 -21.36
N THR A 44 -24.15 16.35 -20.59
CA THR A 44 -23.94 16.45 -19.15
C THR A 44 -22.62 17.17 -18.91
N THR A 45 -22.71 18.49 -18.81
CA THR A 45 -21.67 19.32 -18.19
C THR A 45 -21.67 18.98 -16.70
N GLY A 46 -20.89 17.97 -16.32
CA GLY A 46 -20.89 17.39 -14.98
C GLY A 46 -19.49 17.29 -14.40
N LEU A 47 -19.17 18.28 -13.56
CA LEU A 47 -18.20 18.26 -12.47
C LEU A 47 -16.76 17.81 -12.78
N LEU A 48 -15.83 18.77 -12.82
CA LEU A 48 -14.46 18.52 -12.35
C LEU A 48 -14.51 18.28 -10.83
N ALA A 49 -14.57 17.02 -10.41
CA ALA A 49 -14.24 16.64 -9.03
C ALA A 49 -12.71 16.69 -8.85
N MET A 50 -12.16 17.89 -8.74
CA MET A 50 -10.80 18.12 -8.26
C MET A 50 -10.82 18.15 -6.74
N ALA A 51 -10.67 17.00 -6.09
CA ALA A 51 -10.11 16.84 -4.74
C ALA A 51 -10.20 15.36 -4.31
N GLY A 52 -9.20 14.58 -4.66
CA GLY A 52 -8.85 13.42 -3.85
C GLY A 52 -8.12 13.89 -2.60
N SER A 53 -8.81 14.62 -1.71
CA SER A 53 -8.31 14.82 -0.36
C SER A 53 -8.42 13.46 0.33
N SER A 54 -7.33 12.70 0.33
CA SER A 54 -7.26 11.41 1.04
C SER A 54 -7.70 11.65 2.47
N THR A 55 -8.89 11.16 2.81
CA THR A 55 -9.42 11.24 4.16
C THR A 55 -8.42 10.57 5.09
N ALA A 56 -8.10 11.25 6.20
CA ALA A 56 -7.24 10.73 7.26
C ALA A 56 -7.70 9.31 7.61
N SER A 57 -6.88 8.33 7.26
CA SER A 57 -7.15 6.94 7.59
C SER A 57 -6.46 6.69 8.92
N ALA A 58 -7.27 6.62 9.97
CA ALA A 58 -6.83 6.47 11.34
C ALA A 58 -6.60 5.00 11.66
N ALA A 59 -5.34 4.59 11.85
CA ALA A 59 -5.05 3.38 12.61
C ALA A 59 -4.95 3.74 14.11
N ASP A 60 -5.34 2.84 15.01
CA ASP A 60 -5.23 3.02 16.46
C ASP A 60 -5.84 4.33 17.04
N GLY A 61 -6.81 4.94 16.36
CA GLY A 61 -7.41 6.23 16.74
C GLY A 61 -6.50 7.44 16.55
N CYS A 62 -5.48 7.32 15.70
CA CYS A 62 -4.54 8.38 15.34
C CYS A 62 -4.98 9.13 14.09
N ASN A 63 -4.45 10.34 13.86
CA ASN A 63 -4.71 11.09 12.62
C ASN A 63 -3.42 11.69 12.05
N ASN A 64 -3.43 12.01 10.77
CA ASN A 64 -2.28 12.56 10.04
C ASN A 64 -2.23 14.11 10.05
N ASN A 65 -2.98 14.79 10.93
CA ASN A 65 -3.07 16.25 10.91
C ASN A 65 -1.90 16.89 11.67
N ASN A 66 -1.48 18.08 11.24
CA ASN A 66 -0.45 18.89 11.93
C ASN A 66 0.86 18.13 12.21
N GLY A 67 1.22 17.16 11.36
CA GLY A 67 2.43 16.37 11.53
C GLY A 67 3.69 17.16 11.24
N ARG A 68 4.74 16.90 12.00
CA ARG A 68 6.12 17.34 11.71
C ARG A 68 6.96 16.17 11.21
N THR A 69 7.87 16.40 10.27
CA THR A 69 8.88 15.41 9.89
C THR A 69 9.88 15.28 11.03
N VAL A 70 10.11 14.05 11.50
CA VAL A 70 11.12 13.76 12.55
C VAL A 70 12.29 12.95 12.05
N GLN A 71 12.08 12.19 10.97
CA GLN A 71 13.13 11.48 10.25
C GLN A 71 12.85 11.52 8.76
N GLU A 72 13.92 11.47 7.97
CA GLU A 72 13.84 11.43 6.51
C GLU A 72 14.97 10.58 5.95
N VAL A 73 14.72 9.92 4.82
CA VAL A 73 15.74 9.27 3.99
C VAL A 73 15.42 9.52 2.52
N ILE A 74 16.46 9.64 1.69
CA ILE A 74 16.32 9.72 0.23
C ILE A 74 16.38 8.31 -0.36
N GLY A 75 15.34 7.95 -1.12
CA GLY A 75 15.25 6.68 -1.83
C GLY A 75 16.14 6.64 -3.08
N ALA A 76 16.28 5.45 -3.67
CA ALA A 76 17.18 5.20 -4.80
C ALA A 76 16.95 6.09 -6.04
N ARG A 77 15.75 6.64 -6.22
CA ARG A 77 15.40 7.51 -7.37
C ARG A 77 15.19 8.97 -6.98
N GLY A 78 15.61 9.37 -5.78
CA GLY A 78 15.54 10.75 -5.30
C GLY A 78 14.24 11.12 -4.59
N GLN A 79 13.31 10.19 -4.43
CA GLN A 79 12.11 10.40 -3.62
C GLN A 79 12.47 10.58 -2.13
N GLY A 80 11.80 11.48 -1.45
CA GLY A 80 11.91 11.62 0.01
C GLY A 80 10.97 10.66 0.71
N ILE A 81 11.46 9.90 1.69
CA ILE A 81 10.68 9.05 2.58
C ILE A 81 10.76 9.66 3.98
N GLU A 82 9.66 10.23 4.43
CA GLU A 82 9.51 10.94 5.70
C GLU A 82 8.81 10.06 6.73
N LEU A 83 9.33 10.02 7.95
CA LEU A 83 8.54 9.68 9.14
C LEU A 83 7.99 10.98 9.71
N ARG A 84 6.66 11.07 9.79
CA ARG A 84 5.96 12.22 10.35
C ARG A 84 5.28 11.83 11.65
N VAL A 85 5.26 12.75 12.60
CA VAL A 85 4.57 12.56 13.88
C VAL A 85 3.75 13.78 14.29
N ASN A 86 2.70 13.55 15.05
CA ASN A 86 1.98 14.57 15.82
C ASN A 86 1.73 14.05 17.25
N GLY A 87 1.15 14.91 18.09
CA GLY A 87 0.92 14.59 19.50
C GLY A 87 2.21 14.63 20.34
N ALA A 88 2.09 14.11 21.56
CA ALA A 88 3.17 14.01 22.54
C ALA A 88 2.88 12.88 23.55
N GLY A 89 3.93 12.32 24.16
CA GLY A 89 3.82 11.22 25.12
C GLY A 89 3.08 10.03 24.51
N ASP A 90 2.17 9.42 25.28
CA ASP A 90 1.38 8.25 24.86
C ASP A 90 0.31 8.58 23.80
N GLY A 91 0.11 9.88 23.52
CA GLY A 91 -0.73 10.39 22.44
C GLY A 91 0.03 10.58 21.13
N THR A 92 1.31 10.22 21.05
CA THR A 92 2.11 10.36 19.84
C THR A 92 1.58 9.43 18.75
N CYS A 93 1.38 9.98 17.56
CA CYS A 93 1.02 9.21 16.38
C CYS A 93 2.04 9.44 15.28
N ALA A 94 2.38 8.38 14.55
CA ALA A 94 3.40 8.38 13.53
C ALA A 94 2.90 7.77 12.22
N TRP A 95 3.36 8.29 11.09
CA TRP A 95 3.04 7.77 9.75
C TRP A 95 4.18 7.98 8.77
N GLY A 96 4.22 7.13 7.76
CA GLY A 96 5.14 7.24 6.64
C GLY A 96 4.54 8.15 5.56
N ARG A 97 5.39 8.95 4.92
CA ARG A 97 5.01 9.72 3.73
C ARG A 97 6.13 9.66 2.71
N ILE A 98 5.76 9.46 1.45
CA ILE A 98 6.66 9.62 0.32
C ILE A 98 6.36 10.95 -0.38
N VAL A 99 7.41 11.68 -0.76
CA VAL A 99 7.34 12.96 -1.48
C VAL A 99 8.30 12.97 -2.65
N VAL A 100 7.99 13.76 -3.68
CA VAL A 100 8.78 13.81 -4.92
C VAL A 100 8.95 12.40 -5.53
N GLY A 101 7.96 11.55 -5.31
CA GLY A 101 7.90 10.19 -5.84
C GLY A 101 7.27 10.15 -7.22
N ALA A 102 7.18 8.95 -7.77
CA ALA A 102 6.49 8.65 -9.01
C ALA A 102 5.48 7.53 -8.80
N VAL A 103 4.54 7.40 -9.73
CA VAL A 103 3.55 6.32 -9.70
C VAL A 103 4.22 4.95 -9.61
N GLY A 104 3.66 4.08 -8.76
CA GLY A 104 4.17 2.74 -8.48
C GLY A 104 5.25 2.69 -7.40
N MET A 105 5.67 3.81 -6.80
CA MET A 105 6.54 3.80 -5.62
C MET A 105 5.72 3.55 -4.36
N HIS A 106 6.35 2.93 -3.35
CA HIS A 106 5.66 2.50 -2.13
C HIS A 106 6.20 3.16 -0.87
N VAL A 107 5.32 3.29 0.13
CA VAL A 107 5.67 3.72 1.48
C VAL A 107 4.89 2.92 2.53
N TRP A 108 5.51 2.66 3.66
CA TRP A 108 4.90 2.01 4.82
C TRP A 108 5.61 2.43 6.12
N VAL A 109 5.08 1.98 7.26
CA VAL A 109 5.72 2.12 8.58
C VAL A 109 6.13 0.74 9.09
N ASP A 110 7.30 0.65 9.71
CA ASP A 110 7.63 -0.48 10.59
C ASP A 110 7.54 -0.02 12.04
N ARG A 111 6.97 -0.84 12.90
CA ARG A 111 6.80 -0.57 14.34
C ARG A 111 7.44 -1.65 15.19
N SER A 112 8.11 -1.29 16.27
CA SER A 112 8.65 -2.24 17.24
C SER A 112 8.18 -1.91 18.66
N SER A 113 7.72 -2.93 19.39
CA SER A 113 7.32 -2.85 20.79
C SER A 113 8.38 -3.35 21.77
N ASP A 114 9.52 -3.84 21.28
CA ASP A 114 10.55 -4.49 22.09
C ASP A 114 11.96 -3.90 21.90
N GLY A 115 12.02 -2.63 21.48
CA GLY A 115 13.28 -1.90 21.29
C GLY A 115 14.03 -2.28 20.01
N GLY A 116 13.31 -2.71 18.97
CA GLY A 116 13.86 -3.02 17.65
C GLY A 116 14.33 -4.47 17.48
N ARG A 117 14.03 -5.36 18.43
CA ARG A 117 14.41 -6.78 18.34
C ARG A 117 13.48 -7.53 17.39
N THR A 118 12.21 -7.20 17.43
CA THR A 118 11.19 -7.61 16.46
C THR A 118 10.44 -6.39 15.96
N TRP A 119 9.82 -6.51 14.80
CA TRP A 119 9.01 -5.44 14.24
C TRP A 119 7.77 -5.99 13.55
N GLU A 120 6.72 -5.20 13.61
CA GLU A 120 5.50 -5.31 12.83
C GLU A 120 5.75 -4.56 11.50
N PRO A 121 5.99 -5.29 10.39
CA PRO A 121 6.41 -4.68 9.15
C PRO A 121 5.22 -4.15 8.34
N GLN A 122 5.50 -3.21 7.45
CA GLN A 122 4.57 -2.79 6.38
C GLN A 122 3.20 -2.29 6.86
N LEU A 123 3.18 -1.64 8.02
CA LEU A 123 1.99 -0.98 8.52
C LEU A 123 1.53 0.13 7.57
N GLY A 124 0.27 0.04 7.18
CA GLY A 124 -0.38 1.03 6.33
C GLY A 124 0.28 1.21 4.97
N TRP A 125 0.83 0.14 4.40
CA TRP A 125 1.45 0.16 3.07
C TRP A 125 0.57 0.90 2.06
N ARG A 126 1.21 1.75 1.24
CA ARG A 126 0.56 2.53 0.19
C ARG A 126 1.45 2.62 -1.04
N GLU A 127 0.80 2.59 -2.21
CA GLU A 127 1.38 2.90 -3.50
C GLU A 127 1.03 4.33 -3.91
N ILE A 128 1.94 5.03 -4.59
CA ILE A 128 1.59 6.25 -5.32
C ILE A 128 0.81 5.83 -6.56
N GLU A 129 -0.51 5.98 -6.54
CA GLU A 129 -1.36 5.69 -7.72
C GLU A 129 -1.43 6.88 -8.69
N SER A 130 -1.22 8.11 -8.17
CA SER A 130 -1.18 9.34 -8.96
C SER A 130 -0.41 10.45 -8.23
N GLY A 131 0.00 11.49 -8.97
CA GLY A 131 0.79 12.59 -8.41
C GLY A 131 2.21 12.16 -8.03
N GLY A 132 2.73 12.72 -6.94
CA GLY A 132 4.10 12.46 -6.47
C GLY A 132 4.24 12.31 -4.96
N SER A 133 3.13 12.12 -4.25
CA SER A 133 3.16 11.90 -2.80
C SER A 133 1.96 11.10 -2.32
N VAL A 134 2.20 10.18 -1.40
CA VAL A 134 1.16 9.47 -0.64
C VAL A 134 1.65 9.30 0.79
N TRP A 135 0.73 9.09 1.73
CA TRP A 135 1.05 8.79 3.12
C TRP A 135 0.23 7.61 3.63
N THR A 136 0.77 6.92 4.61
CA THR A 136 0.13 5.78 5.29
C THR A 136 -0.92 6.26 6.29
N GLU A 137 -1.72 5.34 6.81
CA GLU A 137 -2.41 5.59 8.09
C GLU A 137 -1.44 6.05 9.18
N ALA A 138 -1.96 6.82 10.13
CA ALA A 138 -1.25 7.14 11.36
C ALA A 138 -1.44 6.03 12.39
N TRP A 139 -0.35 5.63 13.04
CA TRP A 139 -0.29 4.57 14.04
C TRP A 139 0.16 5.13 15.37
N ARG A 140 -0.38 4.60 16.47
CA ARG A 140 -0.02 5.07 17.80
C ARG A 140 1.35 4.54 18.19
N ASP A 141 2.20 5.45 18.66
CA ASP A 141 3.47 5.16 19.33
C ASP A 141 3.19 5.14 20.84
N ARG A 142 2.76 3.99 21.35
CA ARG A 142 2.43 3.84 22.78
C ARG A 142 3.71 3.70 23.59
N ASN A 143 3.96 4.59 24.55
CA ASN A 143 5.06 4.47 25.52
C ASN A 143 6.47 4.33 24.88
N GLY A 144 6.74 4.94 23.72
CA GLY A 144 8.06 4.91 23.08
C GLY A 144 8.35 3.62 22.30
N GLN A 145 7.34 3.12 21.59
CA GLN A 145 7.54 2.14 20.53
C GLN A 145 8.44 2.75 19.46
N LEU A 146 9.40 1.96 18.97
CA LEU A 146 10.25 2.46 17.89
C LEU A 146 9.49 2.44 16.58
N MET A 147 9.51 3.57 15.88
CA MET A 147 8.83 3.74 14.61
C MET A 147 9.83 4.16 13.53
N ARG A 148 9.66 3.64 12.31
CA ARG A 148 10.39 4.15 11.14
C ARG A 148 9.50 4.12 9.90
N ALA A 149 9.75 5.04 8.98
CA ALA A 149 9.14 4.99 7.67
C ALA A 149 10.09 4.26 6.71
N CYS A 150 9.53 3.41 5.87
CA CYS A 150 10.26 2.72 4.82
C CYS A 150 9.52 2.91 3.50
N GLY A 151 10.25 2.80 2.41
CA GLY A 151 9.69 2.87 1.07
C GLY A 151 10.66 2.33 0.04
N ASP A 152 10.14 2.15 -1.16
CA ASP A 152 10.91 1.67 -2.29
C ASP A 152 10.55 2.45 -3.57
N SER A 153 11.28 2.19 -4.65
CA SER A 153 11.11 2.88 -5.93
C SER A 153 10.19 2.13 -6.90
N GLY A 154 9.45 1.13 -6.40
CA GLY A 154 8.68 0.17 -7.17
C GLY A 154 8.90 -1.28 -6.71
N TYR A 155 8.02 -2.18 -7.19
CA TYR A 155 8.11 -3.61 -6.88
C TYR A 155 9.50 -4.17 -7.18
N ASN A 156 10.02 -4.97 -6.24
CA ASN A 156 11.35 -5.60 -6.33
C ASN A 156 12.52 -4.62 -6.41
N THR A 157 12.38 -3.41 -5.88
CA THR A 157 13.49 -2.45 -5.77
C THR A 157 14.04 -2.37 -4.34
N THR A 158 15.20 -1.72 -4.19
CA THR A 158 15.83 -1.53 -2.89
C THR A 158 14.92 -0.76 -1.94
N ILE A 159 14.79 -1.28 -0.72
CA ILE A 159 14.05 -0.65 0.37
C ILE A 159 14.96 0.35 1.08
N HIS A 160 14.46 1.56 1.29
CA HIS A 160 15.11 2.61 2.07
C HIS A 160 14.25 2.92 3.28
N CYS A 161 14.86 2.93 4.47
CA CYS A 161 14.18 3.21 5.72
C CYS A 161 14.82 4.39 6.42
N THR A 162 14.01 5.19 7.11
CA THR A 162 14.50 6.17 8.06
C THR A 162 15.21 5.49 9.22
N LYS A 163 15.96 6.27 10.02
CA LYS A 163 16.36 5.83 11.35
C LYS A 163 15.11 5.56 12.21
N TRP A 164 15.28 4.74 13.24
CA TRP A 164 14.27 4.57 14.28
C TRP A 164 14.08 5.89 15.05
N TYR A 165 12.82 6.26 15.26
CA TYR A 165 12.35 7.32 16.15
C TYR A 165 11.88 6.70 17.46
#